data_AF-A0A2S6ULX9-F1
#
_entry.id   AF-A0A2S6ULX9-F1
#
_cell.length_a   1.000
_cell.length_b   1.000
_cell.length_c   1.000
_cell.angle_alpha   90.00
_cell.angle_beta   90.00
_cell.angle_gamma   90.00
#
_symmetry.space_group_name_H-M   'P 1'
#
loop_
_entity.id
_entity.type
_entity.pdbx_description
1 polymer ?
#
loop_
_entity_poly.entity_id
_entity_poly.type
_entity_poly.pdbx_seq_one_letter_code
_entity_poly.pdbx_strand_id
1 'polypeptide(L)'
;MGKVFSISDLSREFGITTRTVCFYEDKRLLFPKRDGKRPGFSLLEILEIIDLYDTEPAEVKQLQQLIRVIHSHENSLILKLKDIKVPLKELQNRGQEYYKLLSKKVH
;
A
#
# COMPACT_ATOMS: atom_id res chain seq x y z
N MET A 1 -38.15 -19.39 9.73
CA MET A 1 -37.61 -18.57 8.61
C MET A 1 -36.42 -17.79 9.14
N GLY A 2 -35.25 -17.93 8.51
CA GLY A 2 -34.04 -17.20 8.91
C GLY A 2 -34.17 -15.71 8.60
N LYS A 3 -33.61 -14.85 9.46
CA LYS A 3 -33.57 -13.40 9.26
C LYS A 3 -32.73 -13.09 8.00
N VAL A 4 -33.24 -12.19 7.17
CA VAL A 4 -32.53 -11.65 5.99
C VAL A 4 -32.02 -10.25 6.36
N PHE A 5 -30.77 -9.97 5.98
CA PHE A 5 -30.10 -8.70 6.26
C PHE A 5 -29.86 -7.95 4.96
N SER A 6 -30.06 -6.64 4.98
CA SER A 6 -29.72 -5.76 3.87
C SER A 6 -28.23 -5.39 3.91
N ILE A 7 -27.71 -4.84 2.81
CA ILE A 7 -26.33 -4.28 2.77
C ILE A 7 -26.13 -3.19 3.84
N SER A 8 -27.17 -2.41 4.16
CA SER A 8 -27.08 -1.40 5.21
C SER A 8 -26.99 -2.02 6.60
N ASP A 9 -27.61 -3.17 6.82
CA ASP A 9 -27.49 -3.93 8.07
C ASP A 9 -26.09 -4.55 8.16
N LEU A 10 -25.56 -5.07 7.04
CA LEU A 10 -24.19 -5.59 6.94
C LEU A 10 -23.12 -4.55 7.31
N SER A 11 -23.28 -3.33 6.79
CA SER A 11 -22.36 -2.23 7.09
C SER A 11 -22.44 -1.77 8.54
N ARG A 12 -23.64 -1.80 9.16
CA ARG A 12 -23.85 -1.31 10.53
C ARG A 12 -23.48 -2.34 11.59
N GLU A 13 -23.87 -3.60 11.38
CA GLU A 13 -23.72 -4.67 12.37
C GLU A 13 -22.37 -5.38 12.26
N PHE A 14 -21.79 -5.48 11.05
CA PHE A 14 -20.60 -6.30 10.79
C PHE A 14 -19.44 -5.53 10.16
N GLY A 15 -19.56 -4.22 9.93
CA GLY A 15 -18.51 -3.40 9.33
C GLY A 15 -18.21 -3.71 7.86
N ILE A 16 -19.04 -4.53 7.20
CA ILE A 16 -18.85 -4.94 5.82
C ILE A 16 -19.28 -3.82 4.87
N THR A 17 -18.37 -3.38 4.01
CA THR A 17 -18.69 -2.38 3.00
C THR A 17 -19.51 -2.96 1.85
N THR A 18 -20.33 -2.13 1.21
CA THR A 18 -21.03 -2.48 -0.03
C THR A 18 -20.08 -2.96 -1.13
N ARG A 19 -18.85 -2.42 -1.17
CA ARG A 19 -17.83 -2.80 -2.16
C ARG A 19 -17.36 -4.24 -1.96
N THR A 20 -17.22 -4.68 -0.71
CA THR A 20 -16.87 -6.07 -0.36
C THR A 20 -17.94 -7.03 -0.89
N VAL A 21 -19.22 -6.70 -0.67
CA VAL A 21 -20.34 -7.52 -1.14
C VAL A 21 -20.37 -7.63 -2.66
N CYS A 22 -20.24 -6.50 -3.38
CA CYS A 22 -20.20 -6.49 -4.85
C CYS A 22 -19.00 -7.25 -5.40
N PHE A 23 -17.82 -7.12 -4.77
CA PHE A 23 -16.62 -7.85 -5.19
C PHE A 23 -16.82 -9.37 -5.18
N TYR A 24 -17.46 -9.90 -4.14
CA TYR A 24 -17.71 -11.33 -4.01
C TYR A 24 -18.92 -11.81 -4.85
N GLU A 25 -19.92 -10.97 -5.09
CA GLU A 25 -20.99 -11.22 -6.07
C GLU A 25 -20.41 -11.33 -7.51
N ASP A 26 -19.50 -10.42 -7.89
CA ASP A 26 -18.82 -10.44 -9.20
C ASP A 26 -17.96 -11.69 -9.40
N LYS A 27 -17.38 -12.21 -8.31
CA LYS A 27 -16.63 -13.46 -8.30
C LYS A 27 -17.52 -14.71 -8.28
N ARG A 28 -18.85 -14.55 -8.27
CA ARG A 28 -19.85 -15.64 -8.14
C ARG A 28 -19.64 -16.49 -6.88
N LEU A 29 -19.12 -15.87 -5.83
CA LEU A 29 -18.93 -16.49 -4.52
C LEU A 29 -20.12 -16.24 -3.59
N LEU A 30 -21.01 -15.30 -3.95
CA LEU A 30 -22.23 -14.97 -3.20
C LEU A 30 -23.43 -14.87 -4.14
N PHE A 31 -24.61 -15.23 -3.63
CA PHE A 31 -25.86 -15.27 -4.40
C PHE A 31 -27.00 -14.58 -3.66
N PRO A 32 -26.95 -13.23 -3.51
CA PRO A 32 -27.96 -12.49 -2.77
C PRO A 32 -29.38 -12.72 -3.29
N LYS A 33 -30.32 -12.90 -2.37
CA LYS A 33 -31.74 -12.89 -2.71
C LYS A 33 -32.17 -11.46 -3.01
N ARG A 34 -32.86 -11.25 -4.14
CA ARG A 34 -33.35 -9.92 -4.54
C ARG A 34 -34.86 -9.86 -4.40
N ASP A 35 -35.34 -9.14 -3.39
CA ASP A 35 -36.74 -8.72 -3.29
C ASP A 35 -36.85 -7.28 -3.80
N GLY A 36 -37.07 -7.11 -5.10
CA GLY A 36 -37.12 -5.80 -5.76
C GLY A 36 -35.74 -5.16 -5.95
N LYS A 37 -35.58 -3.88 -5.58
CA LYS A 37 -34.33 -3.10 -5.78
C LYS A 37 -33.26 -3.33 -4.70
N ARG A 38 -33.51 -4.16 -3.69
CA ARG A 38 -32.61 -4.32 -2.53
C ARG A 38 -32.15 -5.78 -2.41
N PRO A 39 -30.84 -6.03 -2.40
CA PRO A 39 -30.31 -7.37 -2.12
C PRO A 39 -30.42 -7.67 -0.61
N GLY A 40 -30.82 -8.90 -0.30
CA GLY A 40 -30.91 -9.46 1.04
C GLY A 40 -30.03 -10.71 1.18
N PHE A 41 -29.36 -10.82 2.32
CA PHE A 41 -28.41 -11.88 2.66
C PHE A 41 -28.89 -12.68 3.86
N SER A 42 -28.76 -14.00 3.80
CA SER A 42 -28.96 -14.89 4.93
C SER A 42 -27.74 -14.88 5.85
N LEU A 43 -27.93 -15.31 7.10
CA LEU A 43 -26.83 -15.37 8.07
C LEU A 43 -25.64 -16.23 7.59
N LEU A 44 -25.89 -17.28 6.81
CA LEU A 44 -24.83 -18.12 6.25
C LEU A 44 -23.97 -17.34 5.24
N GLU A 45 -24.62 -16.60 4.33
CA GLU A 45 -23.91 -15.75 3.35
C GLU A 45 -23.13 -14.62 4.04
N ILE A 46 -23.60 -14.13 5.19
CA ILE A 46 -22.89 -13.13 5.99
C ILE A 46 -21.59 -13.71 6.56
N LEU A 47 -21.65 -14.92 7.12
CA LEU A 47 -20.46 -15.61 7.62
C LEU A 47 -19.45 -15.88 6.51
N GLU A 48 -19.91 -16.30 5.32
CA GLU A 48 -19.05 -16.45 4.14
C GLU A 48 -18.40 -15.12 3.74
N ILE A 49 -19.14 -14.01 3.78
CA ILE A 49 -18.57 -12.68 3.50
C ILE A 49 -17.49 -12.30 4.52
N ILE A 50 -17.71 -12.56 5.81
CA ILE A 50 -16.75 -12.24 6.88
C ILE A 50 -15.49 -13.09 6.73
N ASP A 51 -15.64 -14.41 6.56
CA ASP A 51 -14.50 -15.33 6.41
C ASP A 51 -13.67 -15.01 5.16
N LEU A 52 -14.34 -14.65 4.05
CA LEU A 52 -13.66 -14.22 2.83
C LEU A 52 -13.00 -12.84 3.00
N TYR A 53 -13.61 -11.92 3.74
CA TYR A 53 -13.07 -10.59 4.06
C TYR A 53 -11.83 -10.65 4.96
N ASP A 54 -11.74 -11.64 5.84
CA ASP A 54 -10.57 -11.87 6.70
C ASP A 54 -9.32 -12.36 5.92
N THR A 55 -9.46 -12.64 4.62
CA THR A 55 -8.31 -12.80 3.73
C THR A 55 -7.79 -11.41 3.33
N GLU A 56 -6.56 -11.06 3.76
CA GLU A 56 -5.92 -9.74 3.59
C GLU A 56 -6.46 -8.90 2.41
N PRO A 57 -7.09 -7.73 2.68
CA PRO A 57 -7.66 -6.89 1.64
C PRO A 57 -6.63 -6.57 0.54
N ALA A 58 -7.04 -6.63 -0.72
CA ALA A 58 -6.16 -6.37 -1.87
C ALA A 58 -5.42 -5.03 -1.77
N GLU A 59 -6.04 -4.02 -1.14
CA GLU A 59 -5.48 -2.70 -0.86
C GLU A 59 -4.25 -2.78 0.09
N VAL A 60 -4.30 -3.62 1.13
CA VAL A 60 -3.17 -3.81 2.07
C VAL A 60 -1.98 -4.45 1.34
N LYS A 61 -2.23 -5.49 0.54
CA LYS A 61 -1.19 -6.15 -0.26
C LYS A 61 -0.56 -5.19 -1.27
N GLN A 62 -1.36 -4.34 -1.88
CA GLN A 62 -0.89 -3.30 -2.80
C GLN A 62 -0.01 -2.26 -2.08
N LEU A 63 -0.41 -1.81 -0.89
CA LEU A 63 0.39 -0.90 -0.06
C LEU A 63 1.71 -1.53 0.38
N GLN A 64 1.71 -2.79 0.83
CA GLN A 64 2.93 -3.52 1.16
C GLN A 64 3.89 -3.64 -0.04
N GLN A 65 3.35 -3.82 -1.25
CA GLN A 65 4.16 -3.85 -2.47
C GLN A 65 4.75 -2.48 -2.81
N LEU A 66 3.97 -1.41 -2.64
CA LEU A 66 4.45 -0.04 -2.82
C LEU A 66 5.57 0.31 -1.82
N ILE A 67 5.40 -0.03 -0.55
CA ILE A 67 6.41 0.16 0.50
C ILE A 67 7.73 -0.55 0.12
N ARG A 68 7.65 -1.80 -0.37
CA ARG A 68 8.83 -2.53 -0.84
C ARG A 68 9.56 -1.81 -1.98
N VAL A 69 8.82 -1.27 -2.96
CA VAL A 69 9.41 -0.50 -4.07
C VAL A 69 10.08 0.78 -3.56
N ILE A 70 9.42 1.51 -2.65
CA ILE A 70 9.99 2.72 -2.04
C ILE A 70 11.31 2.41 -1.33
N HIS A 71 11.34 1.39 -0.48
CA HIS A 71 12.56 0.99 0.25
C HIS A 71 13.68 0.58 -0.70
N SER A 72 13.36 -0.10 -1.80
CA SER A 72 14.36 -0.44 -2.83
C SER A 72 14.96 0.81 -3.47
N HIS A 73 14.12 1.80 -3.78
CA HIS A 73 14.56 3.06 -4.38
C HIS A 73 15.42 3.88 -3.41
N GLU A 74 15.00 3.98 -2.15
CA GLU A 74 15.74 4.66 -1.09
C GLU A 74 17.15 4.08 -0.94
N ASN A 75 17.26 2.76 -0.89
CA ASN A 75 18.56 2.07 -0.83
C ASN A 75 19.44 2.38 -2.04
N SER A 76 18.86 2.44 -3.25
CA SER A 76 19.60 2.83 -4.46
C SER A 76 20.15 4.25 -4.38
N LEU A 77 19.37 5.19 -3.85
CA LEU A 77 19.80 6.58 -3.66
C LEU A 77 20.90 6.70 -2.60
N ILE A 78 20.78 5.97 -1.49
CA ILE A 78 21.80 5.93 -0.44
C ILE A 78 23.14 5.43 -0.99
N LEU A 79 23.13 4.38 -1.82
CA LEU A 79 24.34 3.88 -2.48
C LEU A 79 24.96 4.93 -3.41
N LYS A 80 24.15 5.56 -4.28
CA LYS A 80 24.62 6.64 -5.16
C LYS A 80 25.22 7.81 -4.38
N LEU A 81 24.62 8.19 -3.25
CA LEU A 81 25.17 9.23 -2.37
C LEU A 81 26.53 8.83 -1.80
N LYS A 82 26.72 7.56 -1.42
CA LYS A 82 28.01 7.05 -0.96
C LYS A 82 29.07 7.15 -2.05
N ASP A 83 28.72 6.76 -3.28
CA ASP A 83 29.63 6.80 -4.42
C ASP A 83 30.03 8.22 -4.83
N ILE A 84 29.15 9.20 -4.62
CA ILE A 84 29.44 10.63 -4.89
C ILE A 84 30.26 11.27 -3.76
N LYS A 85 30.07 10.84 -2.51
CA LYS A 85 30.80 11.43 -1.36
C LYS A 85 32.31 11.27 -1.47
N VAL A 86 32.80 10.15 -2.00
CA VAL A 86 34.23 9.88 -2.18
C VAL A 86 34.89 10.85 -3.18
N PRO A 87 34.45 10.96 -4.44
CA PRO A 87 35.02 11.89 -5.40
C PRO A 87 34.82 13.35 -4.97
N LEU A 88 33.70 13.69 -4.31
CA LEU A 88 33.51 15.02 -3.74
C LEU A 88 34.61 15.38 -2.74
N LYS A 89 34.95 14.44 -1.85
CA LYS A 89 36.02 14.66 -0.86
C LYS A 89 37.38 14.83 -1.53
N GLU A 90 37.65 14.07 -2.57
CA GLU A 90 38.89 14.19 -3.34
C GLU A 90 39.02 15.57 -4.01
N LEU A 91 37.94 16.04 -4.67
CA LEU A 91 37.91 17.37 -5.28
C LEU A 91 38.12 18.48 -4.24
N GLN A 92 37.49 18.36 -3.06
CA GLN A 92 37.70 19.30 -1.96
C GLN A 92 39.16 19.34 -1.51
N ASN A 93 39.81 18.18 -1.35
CA ASN A 93 41.20 18.09 -0.95
C ASN A 93 42.13 18.74 -1.98
N ARG A 94 41.94 18.44 -3.28
CA ARG A 94 42.70 19.05 -4.38
C ARG A 94 42.51 20.57 -4.43
N GLY A 95 41.28 21.04 -4.24
CA GLY A 95 40.98 22.47 -4.16
C GLY A 95 41.75 23.16 -3.04
N GLN A 96 41.79 22.57 -1.84
CA GLN A 96 42.57 23.12 -0.72
C GLN A 96 44.07 23.15 -1.01
N GLU A 97 44.60 22.14 -1.70
CA GLU A 97 46.01 22.12 -2.12
C GLU A 97 46.33 23.28 -3.06
N TYR A 98 45.49 23.53 -4.06
CA TYR A 98 45.66 24.65 -4.97
C TYR A 98 45.58 26.01 -4.25
N TYR A 99 44.67 26.18 -3.28
CA TYR A 99 44.64 27.39 -2.46
C TYR A 99 45.94 27.61 -1.69
N LYS A 100 46.52 26.55 -1.10
CA LYS A 100 47.82 26.63 -0.40
C LYS A 100 48.98 26.94 -1.35
N LEU A 101 48.95 26.41 -2.57
CA LEU A 101 49.97 26.71 -3.58
C LEU A 101 49.88 28.16 -4.05
N LEU A 102 48.65 28.66 -4.27
CA LEU A 102 48.40 30.05 -4.64
C LEU A 102 48.89 31.00 -3.54
N SER A 103 48.57 30.73 -2.26
CA SER A 103 49.01 31.58 -1.16
C SER A 103 50.53 31.67 -1.04
N LYS A 104 51.27 30.62 -1.41
CA LYS A 104 52.74 30.61 -1.43
C LYS A 104 53.36 31.37 -2.60
N LYS A 105 52.63 31.57 -3.71
CA LYS A 105 53.11 32.29 -4.89
C LYS A 105 52.77 33.79 -4.87
N VAL A 106 51.88 34.20 -3.97
CA VAL A 106 51.45 35.60 -3.78
C VAL A 106 52.25 36.28 -2.65
N HIS A 107 53.31 35.63 -2.16
CA HIS A 107 54.35 36.18 -1.29
C HIS A 107 55.70 36.04 -1.99
#